data_AF-A0A935RVM9-F1
#
_entry.id   AF-A0A935RVM9-F1
#
_cell.length_a   1.000
_cell.length_b   1.000
_cell.length_c   1.000
_cell.angle_alpha   90.00
_cell.angle_beta   90.00
_cell.angle_gamma   90.00
#
_symmetry.space_group_name_H-M   'P 1'
#
loop_
_entity.id
_entity.type
_entity.pdbx_description
1 polymer ?
#
loop_
_entity_poly.entity_id
_entity_poly.type
_entity_poly.pdbx_seq_one_letter_code
_entity_poly.pdbx_strand_id
1 'polypeptide(L)'
;MKSLFNLNDKSKYLNTLERISNVDLKEDSHIFKPHGAIPIRKAAELSLQQLDPTDFTPAIIFIRVVLAANRNYNRHVRENVIRIKRLHPQLRSISDLDNLINSMSVDEFYELWGHKNPRKYNVLLNLIKSTKTLREKYNITDDFILLKKWAEDFQILNLRSDEIGKIDDVALATVQHLRMDFGIDTVKPDQRVMEVIEREFLGRRVTQRQAIEFVEFLSSISGLKVRLLDLIMVNYGSGYYANKTFYSLEAYQIEIVKNFAKLGISYTIISEGTSLSLSEVNTILSDVKNE
;
A
#
# COMPACT_ATOMS: atom_id res chain seq x y z
N MET A 1 0.73 -1.04 26.37
CA MET A 1 0.51 -2.06 25.32
C MET A 1 1.85 -2.75 25.09
N LYS A 2 2.00 -4.06 25.34
CA LYS A 2 3.27 -4.75 25.00
C LYS A 2 3.49 -4.58 23.50
N SER A 3 4.66 -4.10 23.09
CA SER A 3 5.01 -4.00 21.68
C SER A 3 4.86 -5.38 21.04
N LEU A 4 4.01 -5.48 20.01
CA LEU A 4 3.87 -6.69 19.18
C LEU A 4 5.19 -7.08 18.50
N PHE A 5 6.15 -6.15 18.45
CA PHE A 5 7.43 -6.30 17.79
C PHE A 5 8.57 -6.18 18.81
N ASN A 6 9.48 -7.15 18.77
CA ASN A 6 10.56 -7.24 19.73
C ASN A 6 11.67 -6.23 19.38
N LEU A 7 12.02 -5.35 20.33
CA LEU A 7 13.15 -4.42 20.16
C LEU A 7 14.49 -5.15 19.99
N ASN A 8 14.60 -6.40 20.47
CA ASN A 8 15.79 -7.22 20.27
C ASN A 8 16.02 -7.56 18.78
N ASP A 9 14.97 -7.50 17.95
CA ASP A 9 15.07 -7.72 16.50
C ASP A 9 15.37 -6.42 15.72
N LYS A 10 15.60 -5.30 16.40
CA LYS A 10 15.82 -3.99 15.75
C LYS A 10 16.88 -4.05 14.65
N SER A 11 18.04 -4.62 14.93
CA SER A 11 19.14 -4.72 13.94
C SER A 11 18.73 -5.56 12.73
N LYS A 12 17.99 -6.65 12.94
CA LYS A 12 17.45 -7.47 11.85
C LYS A 12 16.50 -6.67 10.97
N TYR A 13 15.54 -5.95 11.56
CA TYR A 13 14.60 -5.13 10.79
C TYR A 13 15.27 -4.00 10.03
N LEU A 14 16.26 -3.32 10.63
CA LEU A 14 17.02 -2.28 9.94
C LEU A 14 17.85 -2.84 8.78
N ASN A 15 18.50 -4.00 8.96
CA ASN A 15 19.24 -4.65 7.88
C ASN A 15 18.32 -5.09 6.72
N THR A 16 17.15 -5.64 7.04
CA THR A 16 16.14 -5.97 6.01
C THR A 16 15.68 -4.71 5.28
N LEU A 17 15.34 -3.64 6.01
CA LEU A 17 14.90 -2.38 5.42
C LEU A 17 15.98 -1.80 4.49
N GLU A 18 17.23 -1.79 4.93
CA GLU A 18 18.36 -1.29 4.13
C GLU A 18 18.50 -2.10 2.83
N ARG A 19 18.41 -3.43 2.92
CA ARG A 19 18.46 -4.30 1.73
C ARG A 19 17.35 -3.99 0.74
N ILE A 20 16.07 -3.98 1.17
CA ILE A 20 14.94 -3.74 0.25
C ILE A 20 14.93 -2.30 -0.29
N SER A 21 15.55 -1.36 0.43
CA SER A 21 15.67 0.04 0.04
C SER A 21 16.69 0.26 -1.08
N ASN A 22 17.76 -0.55 -1.09
CA ASN A 22 18.92 -0.37 -1.96
C ASN A 22 18.91 -1.20 -3.24
N VAL A 23 17.95 -2.12 -3.40
CA VAL A 23 17.78 -2.79 -4.69
C VAL A 23 17.15 -1.84 -5.71
N ASP A 24 17.47 -2.04 -6.98
CA ASP A 24 16.89 -1.23 -8.06
C ASP A 24 15.41 -1.54 -8.27
N LEU A 25 14.65 -0.55 -8.73
CA LEU A 25 13.30 -0.76 -9.24
C LEU A 25 13.29 -1.78 -10.39
N LYS A 26 12.24 -2.59 -10.47
CA LYS A 26 11.95 -3.46 -11.62
C LYS A 26 10.89 -2.81 -12.50
N GLU A 27 10.75 -3.27 -13.74
CA GLU A 27 9.76 -2.71 -14.69
C GLU A 27 8.33 -2.72 -14.14
N ASP A 28 7.99 -3.73 -13.33
CA ASP A 28 6.69 -3.87 -12.67
C ASP A 28 6.53 -2.98 -11.42
N SER A 29 7.60 -2.34 -10.93
CA SER A 29 7.53 -1.42 -9.79
C SER A 29 6.69 -0.19 -10.12
N HIS A 30 5.90 0.28 -9.14
CA HIS A 30 4.93 1.36 -9.33
C HIS A 30 5.55 2.66 -9.90
N ILE A 31 6.76 3.00 -9.48
CA ILE A 31 7.44 4.23 -9.90
C ILE A 31 8.59 4.00 -10.89
N PHE A 32 8.62 2.83 -11.56
CA PHE A 32 9.65 2.55 -12.56
C PHE A 32 9.59 3.49 -13.76
N LYS A 33 8.42 3.66 -14.38
CA LYS A 33 8.25 4.51 -15.58
C LYS A 33 8.89 5.91 -15.46
N PRO A 34 8.70 6.66 -14.34
CA PRO A 34 9.35 7.97 -14.20
C PRO A 34 10.84 7.94 -13.82
N HIS A 35 11.37 6.87 -13.22
CA HIS A 35 12.70 6.88 -12.60
C HIS A 35 13.71 5.86 -13.16
N GLY A 36 13.25 4.84 -13.87
CA GLY A 36 14.06 3.74 -14.38
C GLY A 36 14.60 2.81 -13.28
N ALA A 37 15.66 2.06 -13.61
CA ALA A 37 16.33 1.13 -12.71
C ALA A 37 17.33 1.88 -11.80
N ILE A 38 16.82 2.50 -10.75
CA ILE A 38 17.61 3.09 -9.66
C ILE A 38 17.17 2.53 -8.31
N PRO A 39 17.95 2.70 -7.22
CA PRO A 39 17.58 2.20 -5.91
C PRO A 39 16.19 2.68 -5.47
N ILE A 40 15.38 1.76 -4.93
CA ILE A 40 13.98 2.00 -4.56
C ILE A 40 13.85 3.22 -3.65
N ARG A 41 14.69 3.33 -2.62
CA ARG A 41 14.64 4.46 -1.68
C ARG A 41 14.90 5.79 -2.39
N LYS A 42 15.90 5.85 -3.26
CA LYS A 42 16.21 7.06 -4.04
C LYS A 42 15.02 7.47 -4.91
N ALA A 43 14.41 6.52 -5.61
CA ALA A 43 13.22 6.80 -6.43
C ALA A 43 12.00 7.23 -5.59
N ALA A 44 11.81 6.63 -4.41
CA ALA A 44 10.73 6.99 -3.50
C ALA A 44 10.92 8.43 -2.96
N GLU A 45 12.13 8.80 -2.57
CA GLU A 45 12.49 10.16 -2.15
C GLU A 45 12.24 11.18 -3.28
N LEU A 46 12.70 10.89 -4.51
CA LEU A 46 12.44 11.72 -5.68
C LEU A 46 10.93 11.88 -5.95
N SER A 47 10.15 10.80 -5.82
CA SER A 47 8.71 10.83 -6.03
C SER A 47 7.98 11.72 -5.02
N LEU A 48 8.43 11.72 -3.76
CA LEU A 48 7.88 12.60 -2.72
C LEU A 48 8.23 14.08 -2.95
N GLN A 49 9.37 14.37 -3.58
CA GLN A 49 9.78 15.73 -3.92
C GLN A 49 9.09 16.27 -5.18
N GLN A 50 8.69 15.39 -6.10
CA GLN A 50 8.10 15.73 -7.40
C GLN A 50 6.56 15.62 -7.40
N LEU A 51 5.92 15.73 -6.23
CA LEU A 51 4.47 15.68 -6.13
C LEU A 51 3.84 16.91 -6.83
N ASP A 52 2.97 16.66 -7.81
CA ASP A 52 2.18 17.70 -8.48
C ASP A 52 1.09 18.20 -7.51
N PRO A 53 1.09 19.48 -7.10
CA PRO A 53 0.09 20.00 -6.16
C PRO A 53 -1.35 19.84 -6.67
N THR A 54 -1.56 19.78 -8.00
CA THR A 54 -2.90 19.59 -8.58
C THR A 54 -3.43 18.16 -8.40
N ASP A 55 -2.58 17.20 -8.04
CA ASP A 55 -2.97 15.85 -7.62
C ASP A 55 -3.55 15.80 -6.20
N PHE A 56 -3.47 16.90 -5.43
CA PHE A 56 -3.89 16.96 -4.03
C PHE A 56 -5.08 17.89 -3.81
N THR A 57 -5.91 18.07 -4.84
CA THR A 57 -7.20 18.73 -4.66
C THR A 57 -8.24 17.73 -4.14
N PRO A 58 -9.15 18.11 -3.22
CA PRO A 58 -10.14 17.21 -2.63
C PRO A 58 -10.93 16.38 -3.64
N ALA A 59 -11.37 16.99 -4.75
CA ALA A 59 -12.08 16.28 -5.82
C ALA A 59 -11.25 15.17 -6.46
N ILE A 60 -10.00 15.48 -6.82
CA ILE A 60 -9.09 14.54 -7.46
C ILE A 60 -8.68 13.42 -6.50
N ILE A 61 -8.48 13.73 -5.22
CA ILE A 61 -8.21 12.73 -4.18
C ILE A 61 -9.37 11.71 -4.10
N PHE A 62 -10.62 12.19 -4.01
CA PHE A 62 -11.78 11.30 -3.94
C PHE A 62 -11.88 10.39 -5.17
N ILE A 63 -11.79 10.95 -6.38
CA ILE A 63 -11.82 10.16 -7.63
C ILE A 63 -10.69 9.12 -7.63
N ARG A 64 -9.46 9.55 -7.34
CA ARG A 64 -8.27 8.71 -7.39
C ARG A 64 -8.36 7.55 -6.41
N VAL A 65 -8.70 7.82 -5.15
CA VAL A 65 -8.72 6.79 -4.10
C VAL A 65 -9.80 5.76 -4.38
N VAL A 66 -11.00 6.19 -4.81
CA VAL A 66 -12.09 5.27 -5.15
C VAL A 66 -11.73 4.41 -6.37
N LEU A 67 -11.09 4.98 -7.40
CA LEU A 67 -10.60 4.20 -8.54
C LEU A 67 -9.51 3.20 -8.14
N ALA A 68 -8.61 3.59 -7.23
CA ALA A 68 -7.49 2.76 -6.78
C ALA A 68 -7.91 1.55 -5.92
N ALA A 69 -9.09 1.58 -5.29
CA ALA A 69 -9.59 0.46 -4.52
C ALA A 69 -9.64 -0.83 -5.38
N ASN A 70 -8.93 -1.88 -4.94
CA ASN A 70 -8.84 -3.18 -5.61
C ASN A 70 -8.38 -3.13 -7.08
N ARG A 71 -7.50 -2.18 -7.46
CA ARG A 71 -6.97 -2.06 -8.82
C ARG A 71 -5.47 -1.77 -8.83
N ASN A 72 -4.80 -2.21 -9.90
CA ASN A 72 -3.46 -1.75 -10.24
C ASN A 72 -3.54 -0.27 -10.66
N TYR A 73 -2.90 0.59 -9.88
CA TYR A 73 -2.97 2.05 -10.06
C TYR A 73 -2.45 2.48 -11.44
N ASN A 74 -1.27 2.00 -11.82
CA ASN A 74 -0.61 2.40 -13.06
C ASN A 74 -1.39 1.96 -14.30
N ARG A 75 -1.96 0.75 -14.25
CA ARG A 75 -2.67 0.18 -15.39
C ARG A 75 -4.07 0.75 -15.59
N HIS A 76 -4.79 1.06 -14.51
CA HIS A 76 -6.24 1.33 -14.59
C HIS A 76 -6.69 2.67 -14.04
N VAL A 77 -5.86 3.34 -13.23
CA VAL A 77 -6.28 4.56 -12.50
C VAL A 77 -5.60 5.80 -13.06
N ARG A 78 -4.28 5.75 -13.22
CA ARG A 78 -3.45 6.91 -13.57
C ARG A 78 -3.94 7.64 -14.82
N GLU A 79 -4.14 6.91 -15.91
CA GLU A 79 -4.56 7.51 -17.20
C GLU A 79 -5.98 8.11 -17.11
N ASN A 80 -6.87 7.52 -16.32
CA ASN A 80 -8.21 8.07 -16.09
C ASN A 80 -8.15 9.38 -15.29
N VAL A 81 -7.34 9.44 -14.23
CA VAL A 81 -7.16 10.66 -13.45
C VAL A 81 -6.53 11.78 -14.30
N ILE A 82 -5.48 11.46 -15.08
CA ILE A 82 -4.85 12.42 -16.01
C ILE A 82 -5.88 12.96 -17.01
N ARG A 83 -6.69 12.07 -17.61
CA ARG A 83 -7.74 12.45 -18.56
C ARG A 83 -8.78 13.36 -17.91
N ILE A 84 -9.26 13.05 -16.71
CA ILE A 84 -10.24 13.88 -15.99
C ILE A 84 -9.65 15.26 -15.69
N LYS A 85 -8.42 15.34 -15.16
CA LYS A 85 -7.74 16.63 -14.91
C LYS A 85 -7.63 17.49 -16.18
N ARG A 86 -7.34 16.85 -17.32
CA ARG A 86 -7.22 17.54 -18.61
C ARG A 86 -8.58 18.05 -19.12
N LEU A 87 -9.64 17.25 -18.99
CA LEU A 87 -10.99 17.61 -19.46
C LEU A 87 -11.69 18.60 -18.52
N HIS A 88 -11.38 18.57 -17.23
CA HIS A 88 -11.98 19.39 -16.18
C HIS A 88 -10.90 20.03 -15.29
N PRO A 89 -10.08 20.97 -15.80
CA PRO A 89 -9.00 21.60 -15.03
C PRO A 89 -9.48 22.40 -13.81
N GLN A 90 -10.75 22.79 -13.80
CA GLN A 90 -11.42 23.50 -12.70
C GLN A 90 -11.90 22.56 -11.58
N LEU A 91 -11.84 21.24 -11.76
CA LEU A 91 -12.31 20.26 -10.77
C LEU A 91 -11.36 20.21 -9.57
N ARG A 92 -11.64 21.01 -8.53
CA ARG A 92 -10.76 21.14 -7.36
C ARG A 92 -11.47 20.84 -6.05
N SER A 93 -12.68 21.36 -5.86
CA SER A 93 -13.46 21.24 -4.63
C SER A 93 -14.46 20.08 -4.68
N ILE A 94 -14.95 19.68 -3.51
CA ILE A 94 -16.03 18.70 -3.39
C ILE A 94 -17.31 19.22 -4.06
N SER A 95 -17.55 20.53 -4.02
CA SER A 95 -18.67 21.15 -4.74
C SER A 95 -18.51 21.05 -6.25
N ASP A 96 -17.31 21.21 -6.81
CA ASP A 96 -17.07 21.05 -8.24
C ASP A 96 -17.36 19.62 -8.69
N LEU A 97 -16.98 18.65 -7.87
CA LEU A 97 -17.23 17.23 -8.13
C LEU A 97 -18.72 16.87 -8.05
N ASP A 98 -19.43 17.36 -7.04
CA ASP A 98 -20.87 17.17 -6.90
C ASP A 98 -21.62 17.78 -8.11
N ASN A 99 -21.27 19.01 -8.50
CA ASN A 99 -21.84 19.68 -9.66
C ASN A 99 -21.56 18.92 -10.96
N LEU A 100 -20.33 18.42 -11.15
CA LEU A 100 -19.96 17.64 -12.33
C LEU A 100 -20.81 16.37 -12.43
N ILE A 101 -20.92 15.60 -11.35
CA ILE A 101 -21.71 14.37 -11.33
C ILE A 101 -23.18 14.65 -11.63
N ASN A 102 -23.76 15.70 -11.03
CA ASN A 102 -25.16 16.06 -11.23
C ASN A 102 -25.46 16.68 -12.61
N SER A 103 -24.43 17.11 -13.35
CA SER A 103 -24.58 17.71 -14.68
C SER A 103 -24.71 16.71 -15.82
N MET A 104 -24.55 15.40 -15.54
CA MET A 104 -24.55 14.34 -16.55
C MET A 104 -25.28 13.10 -16.05
N SER A 105 -25.68 12.24 -16.98
CA SER A 105 -26.21 10.92 -16.65
C SER A 105 -25.12 10.00 -16.06
N VAL A 106 -25.54 8.94 -15.37
CA VAL A 106 -24.61 7.95 -14.80
C VAL A 106 -23.75 7.29 -15.89
N ASP A 107 -24.31 7.03 -17.07
CA ASP A 107 -23.57 6.43 -18.17
C ASP A 107 -22.51 7.38 -18.73
N GLU A 108 -22.84 8.66 -18.90
CA GLU A 108 -21.86 9.69 -19.29
C GLU A 108 -20.75 9.83 -18.23
N PHE A 109 -21.12 9.80 -16.94
CA PHE A 109 -20.13 9.80 -15.87
C PHE A 109 -19.24 8.58 -15.92
N TYR A 110 -19.76 7.39 -16.22
CA TYR A 110 -18.93 6.20 -16.37
C TYR A 110 -17.94 6.29 -17.53
N GLU A 111 -18.31 6.90 -18.65
CA GLU A 111 -17.39 7.16 -19.77
C GLU A 111 -16.30 8.17 -19.37
N LEU A 112 -16.67 9.26 -18.69
CA LEU A 112 -15.69 10.21 -18.13
C LEU A 112 -14.77 9.54 -17.11
N TRP A 113 -15.33 8.71 -16.23
CA TRP A 113 -14.62 8.05 -15.16
C TRP A 113 -13.72 6.91 -15.66
N GLY A 114 -14.09 6.31 -16.79
CA GLY A 114 -13.42 5.15 -17.38
C GLY A 114 -13.66 3.86 -16.59
N HIS A 115 -14.71 3.82 -15.76
CA HIS A 115 -15.03 2.65 -14.95
C HIS A 115 -16.53 2.51 -14.64
N LYS A 116 -17.17 1.52 -15.26
CA LYS A 116 -18.58 1.14 -15.01
C LYS A 116 -18.70 0.25 -13.78
N ASN A 117 -18.74 0.84 -12.59
CA ASN A 117 -18.92 0.10 -11.34
C ASN A 117 -19.88 0.83 -10.37
N PRO A 118 -21.10 0.31 -10.16
CA PRO A 118 -22.09 0.98 -9.32
C PRO A 118 -21.68 1.06 -7.85
N ARG A 119 -20.94 0.07 -7.32
CA ARG A 119 -20.48 0.11 -5.93
C ARG A 119 -19.50 1.26 -5.71
N LYS A 120 -18.51 1.39 -6.60
CA LYS A 120 -17.55 2.51 -6.54
C LYS A 120 -18.23 3.86 -6.71
N TYR A 121 -19.19 3.95 -7.64
CA TYR A 121 -19.98 5.17 -7.84
C TYR A 121 -20.69 5.59 -6.55
N ASN A 122 -21.34 4.65 -5.88
CA ASN A 122 -22.01 4.90 -4.62
C ASN A 122 -21.03 5.29 -3.50
N VAL A 123 -19.83 4.70 -3.45
CA VAL A 123 -18.77 5.14 -2.54
C VAL A 123 -18.42 6.62 -2.78
N LEU A 124 -18.25 7.03 -4.03
CA LEU A 124 -17.93 8.42 -4.36
C LEU A 124 -19.02 9.39 -3.91
N LEU A 125 -20.29 9.06 -4.20
CA LEU A 125 -21.45 9.87 -3.77
C LEU A 125 -21.55 9.95 -2.23
N ASN A 126 -21.34 8.83 -1.54
CA ASN A 126 -21.39 8.79 -0.08
C ASN A 126 -20.24 9.58 0.55
N LEU A 127 -19.03 9.55 -0.02
CA LEU A 127 -17.92 10.39 0.42
C LEU A 127 -18.28 11.88 0.30
N ILE A 128 -18.84 12.31 -0.84
CA ILE A 128 -19.31 13.69 -1.05
C ILE A 128 -20.35 14.05 0.01
N LYS A 129 -21.35 13.19 0.24
CA LYS A 129 -22.38 13.39 1.26
C LYS A 129 -21.80 13.52 2.67
N SER A 130 -20.85 12.64 3.05
CA SER A 130 -20.19 12.65 4.36
C SER A 130 -19.47 13.97 4.65
N THR A 131 -18.99 14.70 3.62
CA THR A 131 -18.38 16.03 3.84
C THR A 131 -19.36 17.04 4.43
N LYS A 132 -20.66 16.93 4.17
CA LYS A 132 -21.70 17.80 4.75
C LYS A 132 -21.78 17.58 6.27
N THR A 133 -21.86 16.33 6.70
CA THR A 133 -21.87 15.95 8.13
C THR A 133 -20.56 16.31 8.83
N LEU A 134 -19.42 16.10 8.19
CA LEU A 134 -18.12 16.52 8.74
C LEU A 134 -18.05 18.05 8.91
N ARG A 135 -18.61 18.81 7.96
CA ARG A 135 -18.64 20.28 8.00
C ARG A 135 -19.46 20.80 9.16
N GLU A 136 -20.61 20.19 9.43
CA GLU A 136 -21.42 20.49 10.62
C GLU A 136 -20.67 20.17 11.92
N LYS A 137 -19.99 19.03 11.97
CA LYS A 137 -19.22 18.59 13.15
C LYS A 137 -18.03 19.51 13.46
N TYR A 138 -17.27 19.90 12.44
CA TYR A 138 -16.01 20.62 12.61
C TYR A 138 -16.12 22.13 12.41
N ASN A 139 -17.21 22.62 11.82
CA ASN A 139 -17.41 24.01 11.44
C ASN A 139 -16.29 24.55 10.53
N ILE A 140 -15.87 23.78 9.52
CA ILE A 140 -14.79 24.11 8.57
C ILE A 140 -15.33 24.12 7.14
N THR A 141 -15.22 25.25 6.44
CA THR A 141 -15.72 25.43 5.06
C THR A 141 -14.73 25.02 3.98
N ASP A 142 -13.43 25.14 4.23
CA ASP A 142 -12.41 24.68 3.28
C ASP A 142 -12.33 23.15 3.25
N ASP A 143 -12.50 22.55 2.07
CA ASP A 143 -12.59 21.10 1.91
C ASP A 143 -11.31 20.37 2.31
N PHE A 144 -10.13 20.94 2.00
CA PHE A 144 -8.87 20.30 2.31
C PHE A 144 -8.59 20.36 3.81
N ILE A 145 -8.80 21.51 4.45
CA ILE A 145 -8.66 21.67 5.90
C ILE A 145 -9.66 20.76 6.63
N LEU A 146 -10.91 20.67 6.15
CA LEU A 146 -11.94 19.80 6.72
C LEU A 146 -11.51 18.34 6.71
N LEU A 147 -11.08 17.83 5.55
CA LEU A 147 -10.72 16.43 5.38
C LEU A 147 -9.38 16.09 6.04
N LYS A 148 -8.44 17.03 6.09
CA LYS A 148 -7.25 16.90 6.92
C LYS A 148 -7.61 16.78 8.40
N LYS A 149 -8.49 17.64 8.92
CA LYS A 149 -8.93 17.58 10.32
C LYS A 149 -9.61 16.25 10.65
N TRP A 150 -10.49 15.76 9.77
CA TRP A 150 -11.05 14.41 9.90
C TRP A 150 -9.96 13.34 9.94
N ALA A 151 -8.98 13.42 9.03
CA ALA A 151 -7.91 12.42 8.92
C ALA A 151 -6.99 12.39 10.17
N GLU A 152 -6.77 13.54 10.81
CA GLU A 152 -6.03 13.67 12.08
C GLU A 152 -6.79 13.02 13.24
N ASP A 153 -8.10 13.25 13.32
CA ASP A 153 -8.95 12.73 14.41
C ASP A 153 -9.35 11.25 14.23
N PHE A 154 -9.14 10.68 13.04
CA PHE A 154 -9.55 9.31 12.71
C PHE A 154 -8.89 8.28 13.65
N GLN A 155 -9.72 7.41 14.23
CA GLN A 155 -9.27 6.32 15.09
C GLN A 155 -9.47 4.98 14.40
N ILE A 156 -8.37 4.27 14.12
CA ILE A 156 -8.36 2.98 13.40
C ILE A 156 -9.30 1.94 14.03
N LEU A 157 -9.41 1.91 15.36
CA LEU A 157 -10.25 0.97 16.10
C LEU A 157 -11.76 1.21 15.91
N ASN A 158 -12.12 2.41 15.48
CA ASN A 158 -13.50 2.89 15.38
C ASN A 158 -13.94 3.05 13.93
N LEU A 159 -13.38 2.23 13.00
CA LEU A 159 -13.66 2.33 11.57
C LEU A 159 -15.17 2.39 11.27
N ARG A 160 -15.99 1.53 11.88
CA ARG A 160 -17.43 1.46 11.57
C ARG A 160 -18.29 2.51 12.26
N SER A 161 -17.75 3.25 13.24
CA SER A 161 -18.42 4.40 13.83
C SER A 161 -17.92 5.74 13.25
N ASP A 162 -16.87 5.73 12.44
CA ASP A 162 -16.37 6.91 11.72
C ASP A 162 -17.27 7.27 10.53
N GLU A 163 -17.39 8.57 10.23
CA GLU A 163 -18.27 9.10 9.18
C GLU A 163 -17.93 8.58 7.78
N ILE A 164 -16.64 8.45 7.47
CA ILE A 164 -16.17 7.91 6.18
C ILE A 164 -15.98 6.39 6.29
N GLY A 165 -15.47 5.89 7.41
CA GLY A 165 -15.22 4.46 7.61
C GLY A 165 -16.48 3.59 7.68
N LYS A 166 -17.64 4.17 8.01
CA LYS A 166 -18.94 3.48 8.01
C LYS A 166 -19.55 3.32 6.61
N ILE A 167 -19.03 4.00 5.58
CA ILE A 167 -19.55 3.89 4.21
C ILE A 167 -19.35 2.45 3.71
N ASP A 168 -20.39 1.85 3.14
CA ASP A 168 -20.32 0.52 2.53
C ASP A 168 -19.25 0.47 1.44
N ASP A 169 -18.58 -0.69 1.30
CA ASP A 169 -17.43 -0.89 0.40
C ASP A 169 -16.18 -0.03 0.69
N VAL A 170 -16.18 0.79 1.75
CA VAL A 170 -14.98 1.44 2.30
C VAL A 170 -14.34 0.52 3.36
N ALA A 171 -13.09 0.14 3.12
CA ALA A 171 -12.26 -0.63 4.04
C ALA A 171 -11.12 0.22 4.62
N LEU A 172 -10.43 -0.29 5.65
CA LEU A 172 -9.34 0.43 6.32
C LEU A 172 -8.23 0.87 5.35
N ALA A 173 -7.87 0.05 4.36
CA ALA A 173 -6.89 0.46 3.34
C ALA A 173 -7.34 1.67 2.52
N THR A 174 -8.63 1.80 2.21
CA THR A 174 -9.19 2.98 1.51
C THR A 174 -9.13 4.20 2.41
N VAL A 175 -9.51 4.06 3.68
CA VAL A 175 -9.43 5.17 4.67
C VAL A 175 -8.00 5.64 4.86
N GLN A 176 -7.05 4.71 5.02
CA GLN A 176 -5.63 5.07 5.16
C GLN A 176 -5.10 5.77 3.91
N HIS A 177 -5.54 5.37 2.71
CA HIS A 177 -5.18 6.04 1.47
C HIS A 177 -5.71 7.48 1.43
N LEU A 178 -6.97 7.71 1.85
CA LEU A 178 -7.51 9.08 2.01
C LEU A 178 -6.68 9.89 3.02
N ARG A 179 -6.42 9.33 4.20
CA ARG A 179 -5.64 10.02 5.26
C ARG A 179 -4.27 10.44 4.76
N MET A 180 -3.58 9.53 4.06
CA MET A 180 -2.29 9.83 3.44
C MET A 180 -2.37 10.98 2.43
N ASP A 181 -3.39 10.99 1.58
CA ASP A 181 -3.57 12.02 0.55
C ASP A 181 -4.03 13.37 1.14
N PHE A 182 -4.61 13.38 2.35
CA PHE A 182 -4.85 14.59 3.16
C PHE A 182 -3.70 14.93 4.12
N GLY A 183 -2.53 14.32 3.94
CA GLY A 183 -1.28 14.76 4.56
C GLY A 183 -0.92 14.08 5.89
N ILE A 184 -1.61 13.00 6.27
CA ILE A 184 -1.22 12.20 7.43
C ILE A 184 -0.05 11.30 7.06
N ASP A 185 1.02 11.33 7.86
CA ASP A 185 2.17 10.42 7.72
C ASP A 185 1.80 9.02 8.25
N THR A 186 1.07 8.26 7.44
CA THR A 186 0.64 6.90 7.75
C THR A 186 0.84 5.97 6.56
N VAL A 187 0.57 4.68 6.74
CA VAL A 187 0.74 3.64 5.73
C VAL A 187 -0.61 3.13 5.23
N LYS A 188 -0.69 2.80 3.94
CA LYS A 188 -1.83 2.09 3.37
C LYS A 188 -1.54 0.58 3.47
N PRO A 189 -2.25 -0.18 4.32
CA PRO A 189 -2.02 -1.61 4.48
C PRO A 189 -2.66 -2.40 3.33
N ASP A 190 -2.24 -2.13 2.09
CA ASP A 190 -2.65 -2.90 0.93
C ASP A 190 -1.84 -4.19 0.78
N GLN A 191 -2.22 -5.00 -0.21
CA GLN A 191 -1.64 -6.32 -0.40
C GLN A 191 -0.11 -6.28 -0.53
N ARG A 192 0.47 -5.28 -1.21
CA ARG A 192 1.92 -5.25 -1.44
C ARG A 192 2.66 -4.93 -0.15
N VAL A 193 2.18 -3.94 0.61
CA VAL A 193 2.75 -3.61 1.92
C VAL A 193 2.68 -4.80 2.86
N MET A 194 1.51 -5.46 2.95
CA MET A 194 1.34 -6.63 3.81
C MET A 194 2.28 -7.77 3.38
N GLU A 195 2.34 -8.10 2.09
CA GLU A 195 3.24 -9.17 1.60
C GLU A 195 4.71 -8.91 1.94
N VAL A 196 5.18 -7.66 1.84
CA VAL A 196 6.57 -7.32 2.21
C VAL A 196 6.80 -7.52 3.70
N ILE A 197 5.88 -7.07 4.55
CA ILE A 197 5.99 -7.26 6.01
C ILE A 197 6.01 -8.76 6.36
N GLU A 198 5.10 -9.53 5.76
CA GLU A 198 4.99 -10.97 6.01
C GLU A 198 6.25 -11.72 5.57
N ARG A 199 6.82 -11.38 4.41
CA ARG A 199 7.92 -12.15 3.81
C ARG A 199 9.30 -11.72 4.27
N GLU A 200 9.53 -10.41 4.37
CA GLU A 200 10.88 -9.88 4.60
C GLU A 200 11.17 -9.64 6.08
N PHE A 201 10.14 -9.39 6.89
CA PHE A 201 10.31 -8.97 8.28
C PHE A 201 9.84 -10.03 9.27
N LEU A 202 8.61 -10.53 9.13
CA LEU A 202 7.95 -11.28 10.21
C LEU A 202 7.82 -12.79 9.98
N GLY A 203 7.87 -13.27 8.75
CA GLY A 203 7.73 -14.69 8.42
C GLY A 203 6.34 -15.28 8.71
N ARG A 204 5.32 -14.45 8.92
CA ARG A 204 3.94 -14.87 9.24
C ARG A 204 2.93 -13.88 8.71
N ARG A 205 1.68 -14.32 8.57
CA ARG A 205 0.55 -13.46 8.20
C ARG A 205 0.34 -12.33 9.19
N VAL A 206 -0.08 -11.17 8.68
CA VAL A 206 -0.44 -9.99 9.47
C VAL A 206 -1.81 -9.46 9.10
N THR A 207 -2.50 -8.87 10.07
CA THR A 207 -3.69 -8.06 9.81
C THR A 207 -3.29 -6.67 9.30
N GLN A 208 -4.23 -5.96 8.65
CA GLN A 208 -4.00 -4.56 8.22
C GLN A 208 -3.58 -3.65 9.39
N ARG A 209 -4.15 -3.88 10.58
CA ARG A 209 -3.78 -3.15 11.79
C ARG A 209 -2.34 -3.45 12.20
N GLN A 210 -1.95 -4.73 12.24
CA GLN A 210 -0.58 -5.11 12.55
C GLN A 210 0.42 -4.56 11.52
N ALA A 211 0.03 -4.47 10.25
CA ALA A 211 0.84 -3.83 9.23
C ALA A 211 1.05 -2.33 9.53
N ILE A 212 -0.01 -1.59 9.89
CA ILE A 212 0.10 -0.18 10.29
C ILE A 212 1.04 -0.01 11.49
N GLU A 213 0.78 -0.76 12.57
CA GLU A 213 1.59 -0.72 13.79
C GLU A 213 3.06 -1.09 13.51
N PHE A 214 3.31 -2.04 12.58
CA PHE A 214 4.65 -2.44 12.21
C PHE A 214 5.40 -1.34 11.45
N VAL A 215 4.77 -0.67 10.48
CA VAL A 215 5.44 0.39 9.72
C VAL A 215 5.68 1.63 10.60
N GLU A 216 4.76 1.95 11.51
CA GLU A 216 4.97 3.00 12.53
C GLU A 216 6.13 2.66 13.46
N PHE A 217 6.22 1.41 13.91
CA PHE A 217 7.36 0.91 14.67
C PHE A 217 8.67 1.01 13.86
N LEU A 218 8.65 0.55 12.60
CA LEU A 218 9.81 0.60 11.71
C LEU A 218 10.28 2.04 11.46
N SER A 219 9.34 2.98 11.31
CA SER A 219 9.61 4.42 11.25
C SER A 219 10.33 4.89 12.51
N SER A 220 9.83 4.55 13.71
CA SER A 220 10.43 4.95 14.97
C SER A 220 11.88 4.47 15.17
N ILE A 221 12.23 3.28 14.67
CA ILE A 221 13.58 2.71 14.83
C ILE A 221 14.55 3.09 13.71
N SER A 222 14.05 3.48 12.53
CA SER A 222 14.85 3.84 11.35
C SER A 222 15.02 5.35 11.18
N GLY A 223 14.14 6.15 11.77
CA GLY A 223 14.06 7.60 11.57
C GLY A 223 13.46 8.00 10.21
N LEU A 224 12.99 7.04 9.40
CA LEU A 224 12.31 7.33 8.13
C LEU A 224 10.84 7.65 8.36
N LYS A 225 10.27 8.55 7.55
CA LYS A 225 8.83 8.82 7.55
C LYS A 225 8.02 7.60 7.10
N VAL A 226 6.82 7.44 7.63
CA VAL A 226 5.94 6.30 7.32
C VAL A 226 5.57 6.29 5.82
N ARG A 227 5.32 7.46 5.22
CA ARG A 227 5.02 7.60 3.79
C ARG A 227 6.18 7.16 2.90
N LEU A 228 7.43 7.34 3.33
CA LEU A 228 8.60 6.85 2.60
C LEU A 228 8.68 5.31 2.68
N LEU A 229 8.44 4.75 3.86
CA LEU A 229 8.40 3.29 4.05
C LEU A 229 7.30 2.63 3.23
N ASP A 230 6.10 3.24 3.16
CA ASP A 230 5.00 2.80 2.30
C ASP A 230 5.46 2.71 0.83
N LEU A 231 6.06 3.77 0.29
CA LEU A 231 6.57 3.77 -1.09
C LEU A 231 7.65 2.71 -1.33
N ILE A 232 8.57 2.52 -0.37
CA ILE A 232 9.59 1.47 -0.46
C ILE A 232 8.93 0.10 -0.54
N MET A 233 8.01 -0.21 0.37
CA MET A 233 7.34 -1.51 0.44
C MET A 233 6.45 -1.77 -0.78
N VAL A 234 5.68 -0.79 -1.23
CA VAL A 234 4.83 -0.93 -2.43
C VAL A 234 5.68 -1.17 -3.67
N ASN A 235 6.80 -0.46 -3.85
CA ASN A 235 7.66 -0.63 -5.03
C ASN A 235 8.46 -1.93 -5.01
N TYR A 236 8.93 -2.35 -3.84
CA TYR A 236 9.57 -3.65 -3.68
C TYR A 236 8.56 -4.77 -3.93
N GLY A 237 7.40 -4.75 -3.28
CA GLY A 237 6.37 -5.78 -3.43
C GLY A 237 5.77 -5.87 -4.84
N SER A 238 5.69 -4.75 -5.57
CA SER A 238 5.28 -4.77 -6.98
C SER A 238 6.39 -5.27 -7.90
N GLY A 239 7.62 -4.80 -7.76
CA GLY A 239 8.72 -5.19 -8.64
C GLY A 239 9.23 -6.62 -8.43
N TYR A 240 9.21 -7.11 -7.20
CA TYR A 240 9.85 -8.38 -6.82
C TYR A 240 8.86 -9.52 -6.59
N TYR A 241 7.58 -9.23 -6.34
CA TYR A 241 6.54 -10.25 -6.13
C TYR A 241 5.42 -10.27 -7.16
N ALA A 242 5.24 -9.23 -8.00
CA ALA A 242 4.25 -9.34 -9.07
C ALA A 242 4.68 -10.46 -10.05
N ASN A 243 3.71 -11.24 -10.51
CA ASN A 243 3.89 -12.28 -11.53
C ASN A 243 4.72 -13.53 -11.14
N LYS A 244 5.16 -13.68 -9.88
CA LYS A 244 5.80 -14.91 -9.40
C LYS A 244 4.82 -15.71 -8.54
N THR A 245 4.50 -16.94 -8.96
CA THR A 245 3.87 -17.94 -8.10
C THR A 245 4.68 -18.04 -6.82
N PHE A 246 3.99 -17.91 -5.70
CA PHE A 246 4.58 -17.84 -4.38
C PHE A 246 5.27 -19.15 -4.03
N TYR A 247 6.56 -19.08 -3.72
CA TYR A 247 7.15 -19.94 -2.70
C TYR A 247 7.29 -19.08 -1.45
N SER A 248 6.76 -19.52 -0.30
CA SER A 248 7.11 -18.94 1.00
C SER A 248 8.63 -18.94 1.17
N LEU A 249 9.19 -18.10 2.04
CA LEU A 249 10.62 -18.19 2.38
C LEU A 249 10.98 -19.64 2.75
N GLU A 250 10.11 -20.29 3.50
CA GLU A 250 10.16 -21.71 3.81
C GLU A 250 10.14 -22.58 2.54
N ALA A 251 9.22 -22.35 1.59
CA ALA A 251 9.19 -23.13 0.35
C ALA A 251 10.40 -22.88 -0.57
N TYR A 252 10.98 -21.68 -0.54
CA TYR A 252 12.21 -21.35 -1.26
C TYR A 252 13.44 -21.96 -0.57
N GLN A 253 13.49 -21.95 0.76
CA GLN A 253 14.50 -22.68 1.54
C GLN A 253 14.39 -24.18 1.29
N ILE A 254 13.18 -24.72 1.26
CA ILE A 254 12.89 -26.11 0.88
C ILE A 254 13.41 -26.39 -0.53
N GLU A 255 13.13 -25.52 -1.50
CA GLU A 255 13.59 -25.67 -2.88
C GLU A 255 15.12 -25.62 -2.99
N ILE A 256 15.79 -24.69 -2.29
CA ILE A 256 17.25 -24.62 -2.20
C ILE A 256 17.82 -25.90 -1.58
N VAL A 257 17.26 -26.37 -0.47
CA VAL A 257 17.67 -27.62 0.20
C VAL A 257 17.56 -28.78 -0.77
N LYS A 258 16.42 -28.91 -1.48
CA LYS A 258 16.19 -29.96 -2.49
C LYS A 258 17.19 -29.87 -3.64
N ASN A 259 17.47 -28.67 -4.16
CA ASN A 259 18.37 -28.47 -5.29
C ASN A 259 19.84 -28.73 -4.91
N PHE A 260 20.30 -28.26 -3.75
CA PHE A 260 21.66 -28.53 -3.27
C PHE A 260 21.87 -30.01 -2.95
N ALA A 261 20.87 -30.69 -2.37
CA ALA A 261 20.94 -32.13 -2.14
C ALA A 261 21.04 -32.92 -3.46
N LYS A 262 20.28 -32.54 -4.50
CA LYS A 262 20.36 -33.13 -5.85
C LYS A 262 21.74 -32.96 -6.49
N LEU A 263 22.46 -31.89 -6.16
CA LEU A 263 23.82 -31.62 -6.61
C LEU A 263 24.89 -32.35 -5.77
N GLY A 264 24.50 -33.14 -4.77
CA GLY A 264 25.41 -33.90 -3.91
C GLY A 264 26.13 -33.06 -2.85
N ILE A 265 25.64 -31.85 -2.56
CA ILE A 265 26.21 -31.01 -1.51
C ILE A 265 25.92 -31.62 -0.13
N SER A 266 26.93 -31.63 0.75
CA SER A 266 26.78 -32.13 2.13
C SER A 266 25.67 -31.40 2.89
N TYR A 267 24.85 -32.15 3.64
CA TYR A 267 23.74 -31.58 4.41
C TYR A 267 24.19 -30.61 5.50
N THR A 268 25.42 -30.77 6.00
CA THR A 268 26.04 -29.79 6.92
C THR A 268 26.24 -28.44 6.22
N ILE A 269 26.73 -28.43 4.98
CA ILE A 269 26.93 -27.23 4.18
C ILE A 269 25.59 -26.60 3.80
N ILE A 270 24.58 -27.43 3.49
CA ILE A 270 23.22 -26.95 3.21
C ILE A 270 22.63 -26.29 4.45
N SER A 271 22.74 -26.92 5.62
CA SER A 271 22.28 -26.41 6.91
C SER A 271 22.92 -25.05 7.21
N GLU A 272 24.25 -24.95 7.10
CA GLU A 272 24.99 -23.69 7.28
C GLU A 272 24.55 -22.61 6.28
N GLY A 273 24.41 -22.97 4.99
CA GLY A 273 24.06 -22.03 3.93
C GLY A 273 22.60 -21.57 3.92
N THR A 274 21.68 -22.33 4.53
CA THR A 274 20.24 -22.02 4.55
C THR A 274 19.74 -21.52 5.90
N SER A 275 20.61 -21.54 6.93
CA SER A 275 20.27 -21.27 8.33
C SER A 275 19.21 -22.20 8.93
N LEU A 276 19.01 -23.38 8.32
CA LEU A 276 18.18 -24.46 8.86
C LEU A 276 19.03 -25.38 9.72
N SER A 277 18.46 -25.96 10.77
CA SER A 277 19.11 -27.03 11.53
C SER A 277 19.26 -28.29 10.66
N LEU A 278 20.25 -29.14 10.99
CA LEU A 278 20.40 -30.44 10.33
C LEU A 278 19.13 -31.30 10.42
N SER A 279 18.38 -31.22 11.52
CA SER A 279 17.09 -31.90 11.66
C SER A 279 16.07 -31.41 10.64
N GLU A 280 15.93 -30.09 10.47
CA GLU A 280 14.98 -29.51 9.50
C GLU A 280 15.35 -29.88 8.06
N VAL A 281 16.65 -29.84 7.73
CA VAL A 281 17.16 -30.28 6.41
C VAL A 281 16.80 -31.76 6.16
N ASN A 282 17.00 -32.62 7.16
CA ASN A 282 16.68 -34.04 7.04
C ASN A 282 15.16 -34.28 6.87
N THR A 283 14.31 -33.57 7.61
CA THR A 283 12.85 -33.63 7.48
C THR A 283 12.39 -33.21 6.08
N ILE A 284 12.92 -32.11 5.55
CA ILE A 284 12.58 -31.62 4.22
C ILE A 284 12.94 -32.65 3.13
N LEU A 285 14.06 -33.37 3.30
CA LEU A 285 14.55 -34.35 2.33
C LEU A 285 13.89 -35.73 2.47
N SER A 286 13.38 -36.10 3.66
CA SER A 286 12.62 -37.34 3.83
C SER A 286 11.28 -37.32 3.10
N ASP A 287 10.66 -36.14 3.01
CA ASP A 287 9.37 -35.97 2.32
C ASP A 287 9.51 -36.11 0.79
N VAL A 288 10.70 -35.92 0.24
CA VAL A 288 10.99 -36.01 -1.21
C VAL A 288 11.24 -37.45 -1.68
N LYS A 289 11.63 -38.35 -0.78
CA LYS A 289 11.86 -39.76 -1.13
C LYS A 289 10.56 -40.58 -1.24
N ASN A 290 9.42 -39.98 -0.91
CA ASN A 290 8.10 -40.61 -0.92
C ASN A 290 7.18 -40.10 -2.06
N GLU A 291 7.68 -39.26 -2.98
CA GLU A 291 7.06 -38.86 -4.25
C GLU A 291 7.77 -39.52 -5.43
#